data_AF-A0ABD5RDP0-F1
#
_entry.id   AF-A0ABD5RDP0-F1
#
_cell.length_a   1.000
_cell.length_b   1.000
_cell.length_c   1.000
_cell.angle_alpha   90.00
_cell.angle_beta   90.00
_cell.angle_gamma   90.00
#
_symmetry.space_group_name_H-M   'P 1'
#
loop_
_entity.id
_entity.type
_entity.pdbx_description
1 polymer ?
#
loop_
_entity_poly.entity_id
_entity_poly.type
_entity_poly.pdbx_seq_one_letter_code
_entity_poly.pdbx_strand_id
1 'polypeptide(L)'
;MLARLDPRDRPGTALLVGVVCLLLVAGLAVPAAEGRARTAEERHLETRLADADCLDDWGVREGTERYAASVSGVTARGVVVSVEVPYAYTVDRDGTTVYADTASEATYVVGPGGTERQGGDDVRPCDP
;
A
#
# COMPACT_ATOMS: atom_id res chain seq x y z
N MET A 1 36.47 -13.59 53.12
CA MET A 1 35.97 -14.38 51.98
C MET A 1 34.59 -13.82 51.64
N LEU A 2 34.55 -12.86 50.71
CA LEU A 2 33.34 -12.09 50.36
C LEU A 2 32.42 -12.92 49.46
N ALA A 3 31.15 -13.01 49.84
CA ALA A 3 30.09 -13.55 49.00
C ALA A 3 30.00 -12.72 47.70
N ARG A 4 30.20 -13.36 46.56
CA ARG A 4 29.84 -12.79 45.26
C ARG A 4 28.31 -12.82 45.16
N LEU A 5 27.70 -11.65 45.16
CA LEU A 5 26.32 -11.47 44.73
C LEU A 5 26.30 -11.66 43.21
N ASP A 6 25.67 -12.75 42.75
CA ASP A 6 25.38 -13.04 41.34
C ASP A 6 24.24 -12.10 40.89
N PRO A 7 24.43 -11.23 39.89
CA PRO A 7 23.40 -10.33 39.40
C PRO A 7 22.51 -11.03 38.37
N ARG A 8 21.88 -12.14 38.76
CA ARG A 8 20.62 -12.56 38.13
C ARG A 8 19.49 -11.95 38.93
N ASP A 9 18.84 -10.92 38.40
CA ASP A 9 17.40 -10.65 38.54
C ASP A 9 17.06 -9.18 38.30
N ARG A 10 16.85 -8.81 37.03
CA ARG A 10 15.86 -7.78 36.67
C ARG A 10 15.03 -8.29 35.48
N PRO A 11 14.07 -9.20 35.71
CA PRO A 11 13.18 -9.69 34.65
C PRO A 11 12.40 -8.56 33.97
N GLY A 12 12.20 -7.42 34.65
CA GLY A 12 11.49 -6.27 34.10
C GLY A 12 12.23 -5.53 32.99
N THR A 13 13.57 -5.51 32.97
CA THR A 13 14.34 -4.72 31.99
C THR A 13 14.45 -5.42 30.65
N ALA A 14 14.63 -6.74 30.64
CA ALA A 14 14.63 -7.54 29.41
C ALA A 14 13.24 -7.57 28.76
N LEU A 15 12.17 -7.67 29.56
CA LEU A 15 10.80 -7.60 29.07
C LEU A 15 10.47 -6.23 28.47
N LEU A 16 10.86 -5.14 29.15
CA LEU A 16 10.69 -3.77 28.66
C LEU A 16 11.46 -3.51 27.36
N VAL A 17 12.73 -3.93 27.29
CA VAL A 17 13.54 -3.79 26.06
C VAL A 17 12.94 -4.62 24.92
N GLY A 18 12.50 -5.85 25.21
CA GLY A 18 11.83 -6.71 24.22
C GLY A 18 10.54 -6.11 23.67
N VAL A 19 9.68 -5.57 24.54
CA VAL A 19 8.43 -4.90 24.15
C VAL A 19 8.70 -3.62 23.36
N VAL A 20 9.66 -2.80 23.78
CA VAL A 20 10.04 -1.57 23.07
C VAL A 20 10.62 -1.89 21.69
N CYS A 21 11.47 -2.91 21.56
CA CYS A 21 11.98 -3.36 20.26
C CYS A 21 10.85 -3.87 19.35
N LEU A 22 9.90 -4.64 19.87
CA LEU A 22 8.75 -5.14 19.09
C LEU A 22 7.85 -4.01 18.58
N LEU A 23 7.58 -3.01 19.42
CA LEU A 23 6.78 -1.84 19.05
C LEU A 23 7.47 -0.96 18.00
N LEU A 24 8.79 -0.78 18.09
CA LEU A 24 9.57 -0.03 17.10
C LEU A 24 9.59 -0.72 15.73
N VAL A 25 9.73 -2.05 15.70
CA VAL A 25 9.69 -2.82 14.45
C VAL A 25 8.30 -2.77 13.81
N ALA A 26 7.23 -2.90 14.60
CA ALA A 26 5.86 -2.76 14.11
C ALA A 26 5.58 -1.34 13.58
N GLY A 27 6.05 -0.31 14.29
CA GLY A 27 5.86 1.09 13.91
C GLY A 27 6.53 1.49 12.59
N LEU A 28 7.67 0.86 12.25
CA LEU A 28 8.34 1.07 10.96
C LEU A 28 7.76 0.19 9.84
N ALA A 29 7.25 -1.00 10.19
CA ALA A 29 6.71 -1.94 9.20
C ALA A 29 5.42 -1.43 8.54
N VAL A 30 4.57 -0.71 9.28
CA VAL A 30 3.28 -0.20 8.77
C VAL A 30 3.46 0.84 7.65
N PRO A 31 4.18 1.97 7.85
CA PRO A 31 4.38 2.95 6.77
C PRO A 31 5.12 2.36 5.57
N ALA A 32 6.06 1.44 5.81
CA ALA A 32 6.78 0.75 4.75
C ALA A 32 5.89 -0.22 3.96
N ALA A 33 4.90 -0.84 4.59
CA ALA A 33 3.92 -1.67 3.91
C ALA A 33 2.94 -0.81 3.09
N GLU A 34 2.43 0.26 3.69
CA GLU A 34 1.55 1.22 3.02
C GLU A 34 2.20 1.84 1.79
N GLY A 35 3.45 2.31 1.90
CA GLY A 35 4.20 2.84 0.76
C GLY A 35 4.39 1.81 -0.35
N ARG A 36 4.79 0.59 -0.01
CA ARG A 36 4.97 -0.49 -1.00
C ARG A 36 3.67 -0.89 -1.69
N ALA A 37 2.55 -0.89 -0.98
CA ALA A 37 1.24 -1.17 -1.57
C ALA A 37 0.80 -0.04 -2.52
N ARG A 38 0.96 1.22 -2.14
CA ARG A 38 0.64 2.37 -3.02
C ARG A 38 1.46 2.34 -4.29
N THR A 39 2.77 2.16 -4.20
CA THR A 39 3.62 2.09 -5.39
C THR A 39 3.29 0.86 -6.27
N ALA A 40 2.76 -0.22 -5.69
CA ALA A 40 2.30 -1.36 -6.49
C ALA A 40 1.02 -1.01 -7.26
N GLU A 41 0.06 -0.33 -6.62
CA GLU A 41 -1.17 0.11 -7.29
C GLU A 41 -0.92 1.21 -8.32
N GLU A 42 -0.03 2.17 -8.05
CA GLU A 42 0.37 3.18 -9.03
C GLU A 42 0.90 2.53 -10.31
N ARG A 43 1.80 1.54 -10.19
CA ARG A 43 2.30 0.80 -11.37
C ARG A 43 1.22 -0.02 -12.06
N HIS A 44 0.28 -0.59 -11.30
CA HIS A 44 -0.85 -1.29 -11.88
C HIS A 44 -1.67 -0.33 -12.74
N LEU A 45 -2.02 0.84 -12.22
CA LEU A 45 -2.74 1.88 -12.94
C LEU A 45 -1.97 2.40 -14.15
N GLU A 46 -0.68 2.71 -13.99
CA GLU A 46 0.20 3.11 -15.11
C GLU A 46 0.15 2.07 -16.23
N THR A 47 0.23 0.78 -15.90
CA THR A 47 0.16 -0.30 -16.90
C THR A 47 -1.21 -0.33 -17.57
N ARG A 48 -2.30 -0.30 -16.80
CA ARG A 48 -3.67 -0.39 -17.33
C ARG A 48 -4.05 0.80 -18.20
N LEU A 49 -3.63 2.01 -17.82
CA LEU A 49 -3.88 3.24 -18.57
C LEU A 49 -2.96 3.33 -19.80
N ALA A 50 -1.69 2.94 -19.70
CA ALA A 50 -0.78 2.90 -20.83
C ALA A 50 -1.20 1.89 -21.91
N ASP A 51 -1.77 0.75 -21.50
CA ASP A 51 -2.28 -0.28 -22.41
C ASP A 51 -3.66 0.08 -23.02
N ALA A 52 -4.26 1.19 -22.61
CA ALA A 52 -5.58 1.62 -23.08
C ALA A 52 -5.47 2.57 -24.28
N ASP A 53 -5.45 2.00 -25.48
CA ASP A 53 -5.31 2.73 -26.75
C ASP A 53 -6.41 3.78 -27.03
N CYS A 54 -7.52 3.73 -26.29
CA CYS A 54 -8.61 4.69 -26.43
C CYS A 54 -8.31 6.05 -25.76
N LEU A 55 -7.28 6.13 -24.92
CA LEU A 55 -6.99 7.33 -24.14
C LEU A 55 -6.14 8.32 -24.92
N ASP A 56 -6.53 9.58 -24.90
CA ASP A 56 -5.74 10.68 -25.47
C ASP A 56 -4.68 11.18 -24.48
N ASP A 57 -5.06 11.22 -23.20
CA ASP A 57 -4.19 11.63 -22.09
C ASP A 57 -4.60 10.93 -20.80
N TRP A 58 -3.64 10.64 -19.93
CA TRP A 58 -3.90 10.00 -18.64
C TRP A 58 -2.79 10.27 -17.63
N GLY A 59 -3.14 10.17 -16.35
CA GLY A 59 -2.19 10.30 -15.26
C GLY A 59 -2.62 9.56 -14.00
N VAL A 60 -1.62 9.03 -13.29
CA VAL A 60 -1.79 8.42 -11.97
C VAL A 60 -1.38 9.44 -10.92
N ARG A 61 -2.10 9.47 -9.80
CA ARG A 61 -2.04 10.53 -8.77
C ARG A 61 -2.53 11.90 -9.25
N GLU A 62 -3.25 11.92 -10.35
CA GLU A 62 -4.00 13.07 -10.84
C GLU A 62 -5.43 13.05 -10.29
N GLY A 63 -6.10 14.20 -10.33
CA GLY A 63 -7.51 14.31 -9.94
C GLY A 63 -7.74 14.80 -8.51
N THR A 64 -8.98 14.66 -8.04
CA THR A 64 -9.45 15.19 -6.74
C THR A 64 -9.76 14.12 -5.71
N GLU A 65 -9.75 12.85 -6.12
CA GLU A 65 -10.00 11.71 -5.24
C GLU A 65 -8.84 11.45 -4.25
N ARG A 66 -9.07 10.61 -3.24
CA ARG A 66 -8.11 10.48 -2.14
C ARG A 66 -6.94 9.60 -2.53
N TYR A 67 -5.78 9.98 -2.01
CA TYR A 67 -4.58 9.16 -2.02
C TYR A 67 -4.35 8.59 -0.62
N ALA A 68 -4.76 7.33 -0.43
CA ALA A 68 -4.80 6.71 0.89
C ALA A 68 -4.19 5.30 0.90
N ALA A 69 -3.83 4.87 2.12
CA ALA A 69 -3.44 3.51 2.41
C ALA A 69 -3.70 3.27 3.89
N SER A 70 -4.13 2.07 4.22
CA SER A 70 -4.34 1.65 5.60
C SER A 70 -4.05 0.16 5.74
N VAL A 71 -3.36 -0.19 6.81
CA VAL A 71 -3.20 -1.59 7.20
C VAL A 71 -4.51 -2.10 7.79
N SER A 72 -5.08 -3.13 7.15
CA SER A 72 -6.33 -3.78 7.57
C SER A 72 -6.10 -5.08 8.33
N GLY A 73 -4.88 -5.64 8.29
CA GLY A 73 -4.54 -6.84 9.06
C GLY A 73 -3.12 -7.34 8.85
N VAL A 74 -2.80 -8.46 9.52
CA VAL A 74 -1.53 -9.18 9.37
C VAL A 74 -1.84 -10.67 9.18
N THR A 75 -1.16 -11.29 8.23
CA THR A 75 -1.25 -12.73 7.94
C THR A 75 0.13 -13.37 8.07
N ALA A 76 0.19 -14.71 7.97
CA ALA A 76 1.47 -15.42 7.90
C ALA A 76 2.31 -15.07 6.66
N ARG A 77 1.71 -14.48 5.61
CA ARG A 77 2.42 -14.09 4.38
C ARG A 77 2.92 -12.64 4.41
N GLY A 78 2.34 -11.79 5.26
CA GLY A 78 2.67 -10.37 5.30
C GLY A 78 1.53 -9.50 5.84
N VAL A 79 1.70 -8.20 5.69
CA VAL A 79 0.75 -7.17 6.12
C VAL A 79 -0.30 -6.98 5.02
N VAL A 80 -1.57 -6.96 5.39
CA VAL A 80 -2.68 -6.67 4.46
C VAL A 80 -2.90 -5.16 4.45
N VAL A 81 -2.85 -4.57 3.27
CA VAL A 81 -2.95 -3.12 3.06
C VAL A 81 -4.06 -2.84 2.05
N SER A 82 -5.01 -2.00 2.42
CA SER A 82 -5.98 -1.41 1.51
C SER A 82 -5.45 -0.06 1.03
N VAL A 83 -5.53 0.22 -0.27
CA VAL A 83 -5.05 1.45 -0.90
C VAL A 83 -6.14 2.09 -1.75
N GLU A 84 -6.10 3.41 -1.84
CA GLU A 84 -6.91 4.23 -2.74
C GLU A 84 -5.92 5.13 -3.50
N VAL A 85 -5.88 5.01 -4.82
CA VAL A 85 -4.98 5.79 -5.68
C VAL A 85 -5.80 6.52 -6.74
N PRO A 86 -5.78 7.86 -6.76
CA PRO A 86 -6.54 8.63 -7.72
C PRO A 86 -5.85 8.57 -9.08
N TYR A 87 -6.65 8.61 -10.15
CA TYR A 87 -6.19 8.68 -11.52
C TYR A 87 -7.21 9.44 -12.36
N ALA A 88 -6.71 10.07 -13.42
CA ALA A 88 -7.54 10.79 -14.36
C ALA A 88 -7.17 10.41 -15.79
N TYR A 89 -8.16 10.47 -16.68
CA TYR A 89 -7.94 10.22 -18.10
C TYR A 89 -8.92 11.01 -18.97
N THR A 90 -8.50 11.23 -20.21
CA THR A 90 -9.29 11.84 -21.26
C THR A 90 -9.49 10.85 -22.39
N VAL A 91 -10.72 10.77 -22.89
CA VAL A 91 -11.10 9.94 -24.02
C VAL A 91 -11.91 10.76 -25.02
N ASP A 92 -11.48 10.79 -26.28
CA ASP A 92 -12.23 11.32 -27.41
C ASP A 92 -13.09 10.21 -28.02
N ARG A 93 -14.41 10.32 -27.84
CA ARG A 93 -15.39 9.44 -28.50
C ARG A 93 -16.30 10.26 -29.40
N ASP A 94 -16.34 9.90 -30.68
CA ASP A 94 -17.23 10.49 -31.69
C ASP A 94 -17.16 12.04 -31.75
N GLY A 95 -15.96 12.59 -31.58
CA GLY A 95 -15.71 14.04 -31.59
C GLY A 95 -16.11 14.77 -30.30
N THR A 96 -16.41 14.02 -29.23
CA THR A 96 -16.66 14.56 -27.89
C THR A 96 -15.56 14.08 -26.94
N THR A 97 -14.85 15.04 -26.36
CA THR A 97 -13.86 14.79 -25.31
C THR A 97 -14.55 14.59 -23.98
N VAL A 98 -14.32 13.44 -23.35
CA VAL A 98 -14.81 13.11 -22.01
C VAL A 98 -13.61 13.02 -21.07
N TYR A 99 -13.73 13.69 -19.93
CA TYR A 99 -12.75 13.63 -18.85
C TYR A 99 -13.31 12.81 -17.69
N ALA A 100 -12.48 11.92 -17.15
CA ALA A 100 -12.77 11.15 -15.95
C ALA A 100 -11.75 11.50 -14.86
N ASP A 101 -12.26 11.80 -13.66
CA ASP A 101 -11.50 11.95 -12.41
C ASP A 101 -12.07 10.92 -11.44
N THR A 102 -11.25 9.95 -11.04
CA THR A 102 -11.70 8.82 -10.22
C THR A 102 -10.53 8.23 -9.42
N ALA A 103 -10.80 7.16 -8.67
CA ALA A 103 -9.78 6.43 -7.91
C ALA A 103 -9.95 4.93 -8.07
N SER A 104 -8.85 4.20 -7.89
CA SER A 104 -8.83 2.75 -7.78
C SER A 104 -8.68 2.35 -6.33
N GLU A 105 -9.58 1.51 -5.84
CA GLU A 105 -9.49 0.84 -4.55
C GLU A 105 -8.94 -0.58 -4.72
N ALA A 106 -7.90 -0.92 -3.96
CA ALA A 106 -7.28 -2.25 -4.05
C ALA A 106 -6.75 -2.75 -2.70
N THR A 107 -6.63 -4.06 -2.59
CA THR A 107 -6.05 -4.74 -1.43
C THR A 107 -4.81 -5.52 -1.83
N TYR A 108 -3.75 -5.35 -1.04
CA TYR A 108 -2.45 -5.97 -1.22
C TYR A 108 -2.02 -6.78 0.00
N VAL A 109 -1.26 -7.84 -0.22
CA VAL A 109 -0.43 -8.48 0.81
C VAL A 109 1.01 -8.08 0.57
N VAL A 110 1.59 -7.40 1.56
CA VAL A 110 2.97 -6.93 1.55
C VAL A 110 3.82 -7.81 2.45
N GLY A 111 4.63 -8.67 1.84
CA GLY A 111 5.49 -9.62 2.51
C GLY A 111 6.99 -9.36 2.29
N PRO A 112 7.85 -10.26 2.80
CA PRO A 112 9.28 -10.27 2.49
C PRO A 112 9.56 -10.63 1.03
N GLY A 113 8.71 -11.46 0.42
CA GLY A 113 8.86 -11.93 -0.96
C GLY A 113 8.36 -10.96 -2.03
N GLY A 114 7.71 -9.87 -1.64
CA GLY A 114 7.14 -8.90 -2.57
C GLY A 114 5.80 -8.35 -2.11
N THR A 115 5.11 -7.69 -3.04
CA THR A 115 3.79 -7.09 -2.87
C THR A 115 2.84 -7.74 -3.88
N GLU A 116 1.79 -8.40 -3.40
CA GLU A 116 0.83 -9.16 -4.22
C GLU A 116 -0.55 -8.51 -4.15
N ARG A 117 -1.17 -8.22 -5.30
CA ARG A 117 -2.53 -7.69 -5.38
C ARG A 117 -3.52 -8.83 -5.15
N GLN A 118 -4.32 -8.73 -4.10
CA GLN A 118 -5.33 -9.74 -3.75
C GLN A 118 -6.67 -9.50 -4.46
N GLY A 119 -6.95 -8.25 -4.79
CA GLY A 119 -8.21 -7.82 -5.41
C GLY A 119 -8.34 -6.31 -5.36
N GLY A 120 -9.41 -5.81 -5.94
CA GLY A 120 -9.68 -4.38 -6.09
C GLY A 120 -10.46 -4.11 -7.36
N ASP A 121 -10.59 -2.84 -7.68
CA ASP A 121 -11.28 -2.40 -8.88
C ASP A 121 -10.60 -2.94 -10.14
N ASP A 122 -11.41 -3.09 -11.18
CA ASP A 122 -10.95 -3.47 -12.50
C ASP A 122 -10.94 -2.24 -13.39
N VAL A 123 -9.75 -1.65 -13.56
CA VAL A 123 -9.57 -0.42 -14.33
C VAL A 123 -9.61 -0.75 -15.82
N ARG A 124 -10.70 -0.31 -16.46
CA ARG A 124 -11.01 -0.52 -17.88
C ARG A 124 -11.57 0.76 -18.51
N PRO A 125 -10.72 1.77 -18.74
CA PRO A 125 -11.15 3.07 -19.26
C PRO A 125 -11.80 3.00 -20.66
N CYS A 126 -11.52 1.94 -21.43
CA CYS A 126 -12.07 1.76 -22.78
C CYS A 126 -13.41 1.02 -22.83
N ASP A 127 -13.87 0.43 -21.72
CA ASP A 127 -15.18 -0.21 -21.71
C ASP A 127 -16.29 0.87 -21.79
N PRO A 128 -17.37 0.63 -22.54
CA PRO A 128 -18.49 1.58 -22.70
C PRO A 128 -19.41 1.67 -21.49
#